data_AF-A0A960NUZ2-F1
#
_entry.id   AF-A0A960NUZ2-F1
#
_cell.length_a   1.000
_cell.length_b   1.000
_cell.length_c   1.000
_cell.angle_alpha   90.00
_cell.angle_beta   90.00
_cell.angle_gamma   90.00
#
_symmetry.space_group_name_H-M   'P 1'
#
loop_
_entity.id
_entity.type
_entity.pdbx_description
1 polymer ?
#
loop_
_entity_poly.entity_id
_entity_poly.type
_entity_poly.pdbx_seq_one_letter_code
_entity_poly.pdbx_strand_id
1 'polypeptide(L)'
;KAQGLEVERKTELNNLELKTDHIEVMIKSGESNLISDQFAYVIGCDGARSTCRHLADIPFPGSEYPSHWCVFDAKIDWSHDQEEAHLFLHEEGLAAFFPLPRDRMRVIFELRLENEGKSPPHATYDLATTLLKQRVEPSIKLHEPQDISPFIIHHRQATHYQKGRLFLAGDAAHIHSPAGGQGMNTGIQDAYNLAWKLALVMKKEGHPNLLRTYHQERHPIAENVLSITDRMTKMMTTKVAAFSFLRDAALSIVGSFDKLTRQLPKKFSQLYNTYAPNALLVEEIASSKPEHVRVGQRAPDHTLLLEGKETRLYELFKGPHFTLLLFSGKKPTPKELEPLSAFSHPHIKSYSVLLDKEPSAHTHYGITEPTAILVRPDGIIGLIQQPPNPKTFNNYLHKVFI
;
A
#
# COMPACT_ATOMS: atom_id res chain seq x y z
N LYS A 1 -7.15 -23.91 -4.52
CA LYS A 1 -7.52 -23.89 -3.08
C LYS A 1 -6.30 -23.51 -2.28
N ALA A 2 -6.27 -22.31 -1.69
CA ALA A 2 -5.28 -21.93 -0.69
C ALA A 2 -6.00 -21.94 0.67
N GLN A 3 -5.45 -22.63 1.67
CA GLN A 3 -6.00 -22.70 3.03
C GLN A 3 -7.48 -23.19 3.15
N GLY A 4 -7.94 -24.03 2.21
CA GLY A 4 -9.33 -24.52 2.21
C GLY A 4 -10.38 -23.52 1.72
N LEU A 5 -9.97 -22.31 1.32
CA LEU A 5 -10.85 -21.29 0.73
C LEU A 5 -10.90 -21.43 -0.80
N GLU A 6 -12.06 -21.11 -1.37
CA GLU A 6 -12.33 -21.12 -2.80
C GLU A 6 -12.92 -19.78 -3.24
N VAL A 7 -12.55 -19.32 -4.43
CA VAL A 7 -13.11 -18.11 -5.03
C VAL A 7 -14.30 -18.52 -5.87
N GLU A 8 -15.50 -18.18 -5.42
CA GLU A 8 -16.72 -18.31 -6.20
C GLU A 8 -16.72 -17.26 -7.31
N ARG A 9 -16.69 -17.72 -8.56
CA ARG A 9 -16.69 -16.86 -9.76
C ARG A 9 -18.06 -16.90 -10.42
N LYS A 10 -18.32 -15.93 -11.32
CA LYS A 10 -19.62 -15.75 -11.99
C LYS A 10 -20.76 -15.48 -10.98
N THR A 11 -20.40 -14.80 -9.90
CA THR A 11 -21.29 -14.29 -8.87
C THR A 11 -21.20 -12.76 -8.88
N GLU A 12 -22.33 -12.10 -8.74
CA GLU A 12 -22.43 -10.64 -8.79
C GLU A 12 -23.29 -10.14 -7.63
N LEU A 13 -22.77 -9.19 -6.86
CA LEU A 13 -23.55 -8.49 -5.84
C LEU A 13 -24.56 -7.58 -6.53
N ASN A 14 -25.85 -7.83 -6.33
CA ASN A 14 -26.93 -7.04 -6.90
C ASN A 14 -27.44 -5.99 -5.90
N ASN A 15 -27.61 -6.40 -4.64
CA ASN A 15 -28.08 -5.52 -3.57
C ASN A 15 -27.40 -5.85 -2.23
N LEU A 16 -27.34 -4.87 -1.33
CA LEU A 16 -26.93 -5.04 0.05
C LEU A 16 -27.76 -4.13 0.96
N GLU A 17 -28.14 -4.63 2.13
CA GLU A 17 -28.80 -3.84 3.17
C GLU A 17 -28.04 -3.95 4.50
N LEU A 18 -27.67 -2.81 5.07
CA LEU A 18 -26.96 -2.75 6.34
C LEU A 18 -27.95 -2.91 7.50
N LYS A 19 -27.82 -3.99 8.27
CA LYS A 19 -28.54 -4.18 9.54
C LYS A 19 -27.59 -3.91 10.72
N THR A 20 -28.12 -3.97 11.94
CA THR A 20 -27.36 -3.68 13.17
C THR A 20 -26.26 -4.71 13.44
N ASP A 21 -26.54 -5.99 13.20
CA ASP A 21 -25.67 -7.13 13.54
C ASP A 21 -25.14 -7.91 12.32
N HIS A 22 -25.70 -7.69 11.13
CA HIS A 22 -25.29 -8.32 9.88
C HIS A 22 -25.55 -7.42 8.66
N ILE A 23 -25.22 -7.91 7.48
CA ILE A 23 -25.53 -7.33 6.17
C ILE A 23 -26.28 -8.39 5.38
N GLU A 24 -27.48 -8.05 4.90
CA GLU A 24 -28.22 -8.87 3.96
C GLU A 24 -27.73 -8.57 2.56
N VAL A 25 -27.46 -9.59 1.75
CA VAL A 25 -26.98 -9.42 0.37
C VAL A 25 -27.82 -10.24 -0.59
N MET A 26 -28.02 -9.67 -1.78
CA MET A 26 -28.61 -10.37 -2.92
C MET A 26 -27.50 -10.63 -3.94
N ILE A 27 -27.20 -11.91 -4.17
CA ILE A 27 -26.14 -12.35 -5.08
C ILE A 27 -26.78 -13.02 -6.28
N LYS A 28 -26.44 -12.56 -7.48
CA LYS A 28 -26.77 -13.26 -8.72
C LYS A 28 -25.69 -14.31 -8.98
N SER A 29 -26.08 -15.58 -9.04
CA SER A 29 -25.19 -16.69 -9.38
C SER A 29 -25.60 -17.28 -10.74
N GLY A 30 -24.68 -17.24 -11.72
CA GLY A 30 -24.97 -17.69 -13.09
C GLY A 30 -25.98 -16.81 -13.83
N GLU A 31 -26.75 -17.40 -14.75
CA GLU A 31 -27.63 -16.62 -15.65
C GLU A 31 -28.92 -16.09 -15.00
N SER A 32 -29.40 -16.67 -13.89
CA SER A 32 -30.79 -16.36 -13.46
C SER A 32 -31.15 -16.56 -11.98
N ASN A 33 -30.29 -17.09 -11.13
CA ASN A 33 -30.66 -17.30 -9.72
C ASN A 33 -30.15 -16.14 -8.85
N LEU A 34 -31.08 -15.36 -8.30
CA LEU A 34 -30.82 -14.43 -7.20
C LEU A 34 -30.94 -15.19 -5.88
N ILE A 35 -29.86 -15.20 -5.11
CA ILE A 35 -29.78 -15.85 -3.80
C ILE A 35 -29.67 -14.74 -2.75
N SER A 36 -30.47 -14.83 -1.69
CA SER A 36 -30.35 -13.99 -0.50
C SER A 36 -29.44 -14.68 0.51
N ASP A 37 -28.50 -13.94 1.07
CA ASP A 37 -27.59 -14.45 2.12
C ASP A 37 -27.31 -13.36 3.17
N GLN A 38 -26.76 -13.75 4.32
CA GLN A 38 -26.46 -12.85 5.43
C GLN A 38 -25.01 -13.01 5.88
N PHE A 39 -24.30 -11.89 5.94
CA PHE A 39 -22.90 -11.86 6.37
C PHE A 39 -22.72 -10.93 7.56
N ALA A 40 -21.93 -11.34 8.54
CA ALA A 40 -21.60 -10.47 9.68
C ALA A 40 -20.86 -9.19 9.26
N TYR A 41 -20.09 -9.27 8.17
CA TYR A 41 -19.34 -8.18 7.57
C TYR A 41 -19.20 -8.40 6.05
N VAL A 42 -19.09 -7.31 5.30
CA VAL A 42 -18.79 -7.31 3.86
C VAL A 42 -17.60 -6.40 3.60
N ILE A 43 -16.70 -6.84 2.72
CA ILE A 43 -15.56 -6.03 2.26
C ILE A 43 -15.69 -5.87 0.74
N GLY A 44 -16.00 -4.65 0.30
CA GLY A 44 -16.02 -4.26 -1.09
C GLY A 44 -14.61 -4.12 -1.64
N CYS A 45 -14.17 -5.15 -2.36
CA CYS A 45 -12.93 -5.17 -3.16
C CYS A 45 -13.25 -5.22 -4.67
N ASP A 46 -14.39 -4.65 -5.06
CA ASP A 46 -15.08 -4.79 -6.34
C ASP A 46 -14.72 -3.68 -7.36
N GLY A 47 -13.58 -3.03 -7.16
CA GLY A 47 -12.94 -2.17 -8.15
C GLY A 47 -13.54 -0.77 -8.30
N ALA A 48 -13.08 -0.06 -9.32
CA ALA A 48 -13.41 1.35 -9.54
C ALA A 48 -14.92 1.66 -9.60
N ARG A 49 -15.72 0.73 -10.14
CA ARG A 49 -17.18 0.83 -10.26
C ARG A 49 -17.95 0.15 -9.13
N SER A 50 -17.30 -0.02 -7.97
CA SER A 50 -17.79 -0.72 -6.78
C SER A 50 -19.30 -0.59 -6.56
N THR A 51 -19.99 -1.72 -6.72
CA THR A 51 -21.40 -1.89 -6.36
C THR A 51 -21.58 -1.71 -4.85
N CYS A 52 -20.64 -2.20 -4.04
CA CYS A 52 -20.65 -2.01 -2.60
C CYS A 52 -20.70 -0.52 -2.21
N ARG A 53 -19.83 0.30 -2.81
CA ARG A 53 -19.76 1.74 -2.55
C ARG A 53 -21.04 2.46 -2.97
N HIS A 54 -21.58 2.12 -4.14
CA HIS A 54 -22.80 2.76 -4.65
C HIS A 54 -24.04 2.40 -3.81
N LEU A 55 -24.24 1.11 -3.50
CA LEU A 55 -25.39 0.68 -2.69
C LEU A 55 -25.31 1.20 -1.25
N ALA A 56 -24.11 1.40 -0.73
CA ALA A 56 -23.90 2.01 0.56
C ALA A 56 -23.99 3.54 0.55
N ASP A 57 -24.22 4.18 -0.60
CA ASP A 57 -24.26 5.62 -0.77
C ASP A 57 -23.04 6.32 -0.14
N ILE A 58 -21.85 5.84 -0.48
CA ILE A 58 -20.59 6.43 -0.04
C ILE A 58 -20.06 7.34 -1.16
N PRO A 59 -19.97 8.66 -0.95
CA PRO A 59 -19.48 9.59 -1.97
C PRO A 59 -18.05 9.27 -2.40
N PHE A 60 -17.79 9.45 -3.71
CA PHE A 60 -16.51 9.16 -4.36
C PHE A 60 -15.95 10.38 -5.13
N PRO A 61 -15.63 11.48 -4.41
CA PRO A 61 -15.12 12.71 -5.01
C PRO A 61 -13.77 12.50 -5.72
N GLY A 62 -13.53 13.37 -6.70
CA GLY A 62 -12.32 13.40 -7.52
C GLY A 62 -12.65 13.80 -8.96
N SER A 63 -11.66 13.79 -9.83
CA SER A 63 -11.87 14.16 -11.24
C SER A 63 -11.07 13.26 -12.20
N GLU A 64 -11.29 13.51 -13.48
CA GLU A 64 -10.70 12.77 -14.59
C GLU A 64 -9.63 13.66 -15.20
N TYR A 65 -8.48 13.09 -15.55
CA TYR A 65 -7.53 13.84 -16.38
C TYR A 65 -8.03 13.80 -17.82
N PRO A 66 -8.06 14.93 -18.54
CA PRO A 66 -8.53 14.99 -19.93
C PRO A 66 -7.56 14.34 -20.94
N SER A 67 -6.63 13.49 -20.49
CA SER A 67 -5.67 12.78 -21.34
C SER A 67 -6.10 11.33 -21.55
N HIS A 68 -6.07 10.88 -22.80
CA HIS A 68 -6.22 9.47 -23.15
C HIS A 68 -4.88 8.76 -23.09
N TRP A 69 -4.88 7.54 -22.57
CA TRP A 69 -3.70 6.71 -22.43
C TRP A 69 -3.93 5.36 -23.08
N CYS A 70 -2.85 4.67 -23.38
CA CYS A 70 -2.87 3.29 -23.81
C CYS A 70 -1.83 2.49 -23.04
N VAL A 71 -2.18 1.27 -22.68
CA VAL A 71 -1.25 0.26 -22.17
C VAL A 71 -1.30 -0.98 -23.06
N PHE A 72 -0.15 -1.60 -23.30
CA PHE A 72 -0.05 -2.92 -23.91
C PHE A 72 1.25 -3.58 -23.48
N ASP A 73 1.32 -4.91 -23.61
CA ASP A 73 2.55 -5.65 -23.37
C ASP A 73 3.10 -6.14 -24.73
N ALA A 74 4.39 -5.95 -25.00
CA ALA A 74 5.04 -6.38 -26.25
C ALA A 74 6.51 -6.73 -26.04
N LYS A 75 7.12 -7.41 -27.01
CA LYS A 75 8.60 -7.49 -27.10
C LYS A 75 9.10 -6.26 -27.86
N ILE A 76 10.19 -5.65 -27.40
CA ILE A 76 10.70 -4.40 -27.96
C ILE A 76 12.14 -4.60 -28.43
N ASP A 77 12.37 -4.35 -29.72
CA ASP A 77 13.71 -4.23 -30.31
C ASP A 77 14.04 -2.73 -30.44
N TRP A 78 15.06 -2.28 -29.69
CA TRP A 78 15.43 -0.86 -29.52
C TRP A 78 16.86 -0.72 -28.97
N SER A 79 17.35 0.51 -28.84
CA SER A 79 18.71 0.80 -28.37
C SER A 79 18.89 0.92 -26.84
N HIS A 80 17.83 0.69 -26.05
CA HIS A 80 17.84 0.90 -24.60
C HIS A 80 17.93 -0.43 -23.80
N ASP A 81 18.28 -0.30 -22.51
CA ASP A 81 18.39 -1.43 -21.58
C ASP A 81 17.05 -2.18 -21.42
N GLN A 82 17.09 -3.51 -21.30
CA GLN A 82 15.88 -4.36 -21.22
C GLN A 82 15.44 -4.68 -19.77
N GLU A 83 16.28 -4.38 -18.77
CA GLU A 83 16.07 -4.70 -17.36
C GLU A 83 15.68 -3.47 -16.52
N GLU A 84 15.82 -2.27 -17.08
CA GLU A 84 15.44 -1.01 -16.44
C GLU A 84 14.10 -0.45 -16.94
N ALA A 85 13.42 0.31 -16.08
CA ALA A 85 12.26 1.08 -16.47
C ALA A 85 12.69 2.37 -17.18
N HIS A 86 12.12 2.65 -18.35
CA HIS A 86 12.44 3.83 -19.14
C HIS A 86 11.26 4.80 -19.19
N LEU A 87 11.54 6.08 -19.02
CA LEU A 87 10.54 7.14 -19.09
C LEU A 87 10.98 8.21 -20.09
N PHE A 88 10.22 8.35 -21.17
CA PHE A 88 10.45 9.32 -22.23
C PHE A 88 9.44 10.46 -22.08
N LEU A 89 9.96 11.65 -21.75
CA LEU A 89 9.19 12.88 -21.63
C LEU A 89 9.33 13.67 -22.93
N HIS A 90 8.38 13.51 -23.84
CA HIS A 90 8.37 14.20 -25.14
C HIS A 90 7.31 15.33 -25.16
N GLU A 91 7.51 16.34 -26.01
CA GLU A 91 6.58 17.48 -26.14
C GLU A 91 5.17 17.03 -26.55
N GLU A 92 5.07 16.01 -27.40
CA GLU A 92 3.83 15.35 -27.85
C GLU A 92 3.28 14.29 -26.88
N GLY A 93 3.81 14.18 -25.67
CA GLY A 93 3.30 13.29 -24.63
C GLY A 93 4.31 12.26 -24.11
N LEU A 94 3.92 11.60 -23.03
CA LEU A 94 4.78 10.67 -22.29
C LEU A 94 4.73 9.25 -22.88
N ALA A 95 5.85 8.53 -22.82
CA ALA A 95 5.93 7.09 -23.02
C ALA A 95 6.77 6.45 -21.91
N ALA A 96 6.28 5.37 -21.31
CA ALA A 96 6.94 4.63 -20.25
C ALA A 96 7.01 3.14 -20.60
N PHE A 97 8.12 2.52 -20.27
CA PHE A 97 8.42 1.11 -20.52
C PHE A 97 8.84 0.45 -19.21
N PHE A 98 8.18 -0.64 -18.85
CA PHE A 98 8.48 -1.41 -17.65
C PHE A 98 8.79 -2.86 -18.03
N PRO A 99 9.99 -3.37 -17.70
CA PRO A 99 10.35 -4.77 -17.93
C PRO A 99 9.35 -5.73 -17.27
N LEU A 100 8.99 -6.77 -18.00
CA LEU A 100 8.18 -7.90 -17.56
C LEU A 100 8.95 -9.21 -17.79
N PRO A 101 8.61 -10.29 -17.07
CA PRO A 101 9.17 -11.61 -17.33
C PRO A 101 8.96 -12.04 -18.80
N ARG A 102 9.86 -12.90 -19.30
CA ARG A 102 9.83 -13.47 -20.66
C ARG A 102 10.08 -12.44 -21.78
N ASP A 103 11.03 -11.54 -21.55
CA ASP A 103 11.54 -10.61 -22.57
C ASP A 103 10.42 -9.71 -23.15
N ARG A 104 9.59 -9.20 -22.26
CA ARG A 104 8.46 -8.32 -22.60
C ARG A 104 8.58 -7.02 -21.85
N MET A 105 7.98 -5.99 -22.40
CA MET A 105 7.80 -4.71 -21.73
C MET A 105 6.32 -4.34 -21.69
N ARG A 106 5.91 -3.79 -20.56
CA ARG A 106 4.68 -3.03 -20.45
C ARG A 106 4.92 -1.62 -20.95
N VAL A 107 4.23 -1.25 -22.02
CA VAL A 107 4.31 0.07 -22.65
C VAL A 107 3.10 0.88 -22.25
N ILE A 108 3.30 2.05 -21.67
CA ILE A 108 2.25 3.00 -21.29
C ILE A 108 2.54 4.34 -21.95
N PHE A 109 1.61 4.87 -22.74
CA PHE A 109 1.85 6.14 -23.44
C PHE A 109 0.58 6.96 -23.59
N GLU A 110 0.75 8.28 -23.68
CA GLU A 110 -0.33 9.24 -23.86
C GLU A 110 -0.78 9.27 -25.34
N LEU A 111 -2.07 9.17 -25.64
CA LEU A 111 -2.55 9.14 -27.02
C LEU A 111 -2.66 10.53 -27.67
N ARG A 112 -2.64 11.63 -26.89
CA ARG A 112 -2.76 13.06 -27.32
C ARG A 112 -3.37 13.24 -28.72
N LEU A 113 -4.68 13.00 -28.84
CA LEU A 113 -5.41 13.21 -30.10
C LEU A 113 -6.17 14.54 -30.05
N GLU A 114 -6.35 15.19 -31.21
CA GLU A 114 -6.97 16.52 -31.35
C GLU A 114 -8.41 16.67 -30.79
N ASN A 115 -9.07 15.56 -30.41
CA ASN A 115 -10.41 15.55 -29.79
C ASN A 115 -10.38 14.95 -28.38
N GLU A 116 -9.64 15.59 -27.47
CA GLU A 116 -9.64 15.24 -26.03
C GLU A 116 -11.04 15.50 -25.43
N GLY A 117 -11.71 14.47 -24.92
CA GLY A 117 -13.02 14.59 -24.24
C GLY A 117 -14.12 13.60 -24.65
N LYS A 118 -13.86 12.66 -25.58
CA LYS A 118 -14.76 11.53 -25.91
C LYS A 118 -14.21 10.20 -25.38
N SER A 119 -14.95 9.09 -25.52
CA SER A 119 -14.41 7.74 -25.26
C SER A 119 -13.04 7.59 -25.90
N PRO A 120 -12.06 6.94 -25.23
CA PRO A 120 -10.73 6.87 -25.78
C PRO A 120 -10.78 6.16 -27.15
N PRO A 121 -10.00 6.64 -28.13
CA PRO A 121 -10.00 6.09 -29.48
C PRO A 121 -9.63 4.60 -29.44
N HIS A 122 -10.02 3.84 -30.45
CA HIS A 122 -9.40 2.52 -30.67
C HIS A 122 -7.90 2.73 -30.90
N ALA A 123 -7.08 2.42 -29.89
CA ALA A 123 -5.64 2.40 -30.03
C ALA A 123 -5.29 1.23 -30.96
N THR A 124 -4.84 1.54 -32.17
CA THR A 124 -4.32 0.53 -33.10
C THR A 124 -2.83 0.37 -32.90
N TYR A 125 -2.32 -0.80 -33.28
CA TYR A 125 -0.90 -1.08 -33.27
C TYR A 125 -0.09 -0.08 -34.13
N ASP A 126 -0.64 0.32 -35.28
CA ASP A 126 0.02 1.27 -36.19
C ASP A 126 0.13 2.67 -35.58
N LEU A 127 -0.92 3.11 -34.87
CA LEU A 127 -0.90 4.35 -34.12
C LEU A 127 0.15 4.31 -32.99
N ALA A 128 0.17 3.21 -32.21
CA ALA A 128 1.16 3.02 -31.17
C ALA A 128 2.60 3.05 -31.72
N THR A 129 2.85 2.33 -32.82
CA THR A 129 4.17 2.29 -33.47
C THR A 129 4.61 3.67 -33.95
N THR A 130 3.71 4.42 -34.59
CA THR A 130 3.99 5.78 -35.08
C THR A 130 4.35 6.72 -33.93
N LEU A 131 3.54 6.76 -32.88
CA LEU A 131 3.76 7.64 -31.74
C LEU A 131 5.04 7.29 -30.97
N LEU A 132 5.34 6.01 -30.78
CA LEU A 132 6.55 5.58 -30.08
C LEU A 132 7.81 5.85 -30.91
N LYS A 133 7.78 5.70 -32.24
CA LYS A 133 8.90 6.09 -33.11
C LYS A 133 9.23 7.57 -33.03
N GLN A 134 8.21 8.41 -32.90
CA GLN A 134 8.38 9.85 -32.76
C GLN A 134 8.94 10.24 -31.39
N ARG A 135 8.45 9.60 -30.31
CA ARG A 135 8.73 10.01 -28.93
C ARG A 135 9.93 9.34 -28.28
N VAL A 136 10.36 8.19 -28.82
CA VAL A 136 11.41 7.34 -28.24
C VAL A 136 12.60 7.30 -29.21
N GLU A 137 12.48 6.54 -30.30
CA GLU A 137 13.49 6.49 -31.35
C GLU A 137 12.91 5.94 -32.67
N PRO A 138 13.40 6.38 -33.85
CA PRO A 138 12.89 5.90 -35.14
C PRO A 138 13.05 4.40 -35.39
N SER A 139 14.05 3.77 -34.76
CA SER A 139 14.42 2.36 -34.93
C SER A 139 13.55 1.38 -34.15
N ILE A 140 12.75 1.86 -33.18
CA ILE A 140 11.96 0.97 -32.31
C ILE A 140 11.06 0.05 -33.12
N LYS A 141 11.09 -1.24 -32.81
CA LYS A 141 10.17 -2.24 -33.33
C LYS A 141 9.43 -2.90 -32.18
N LEU A 142 8.11 -2.95 -32.33
CA LEU A 142 7.23 -3.68 -31.43
C LEU A 142 6.99 -5.06 -32.06
N HIS A 143 6.93 -6.09 -31.22
CA HIS A 143 6.58 -7.43 -31.67
C HIS A 143 5.51 -8.03 -30.75
N GLU A 144 4.54 -8.71 -31.37
CA GLU A 144 3.48 -9.45 -30.67
C GLU A 144 2.75 -8.60 -29.61
N PRO A 145 2.16 -7.44 -29.95
CA PRO A 145 1.40 -6.64 -28.98
C PRO A 145 0.25 -7.46 -28.38
N GLN A 146 0.10 -7.40 -27.06
CA GLN A 146 -0.96 -8.08 -26.31
C GLN A 146 -1.71 -7.07 -25.44
N ASP A 147 -3.01 -7.32 -25.26
CA ASP A 147 -3.88 -6.58 -24.33
C ASP A 147 -3.84 -5.05 -24.53
N ILE A 148 -3.87 -4.60 -25.79
CA ILE A 148 -3.95 -3.17 -26.11
C ILE A 148 -5.22 -2.59 -25.50
N SER A 149 -5.04 -1.76 -24.47
CA SER A 149 -6.11 -1.25 -23.64
C SER A 149 -6.01 0.27 -23.52
N PRO A 150 -6.90 1.01 -24.21
CA PRO A 150 -6.99 2.45 -24.01
C PRO A 150 -7.75 2.76 -22.72
N PHE A 151 -7.28 3.75 -21.96
CA PHE A 151 -7.87 4.12 -20.67
C PHE A 151 -7.79 5.62 -20.41
N ILE A 152 -8.61 6.07 -19.45
CA ILE A 152 -8.58 7.43 -18.90
C ILE A 152 -8.07 7.32 -17.47
N ILE A 153 -7.22 8.27 -17.07
CA ILE A 153 -6.77 8.33 -15.68
C ILE A 153 -7.85 9.04 -14.86
N HIS A 154 -8.31 8.35 -13.82
CA HIS A 154 -9.15 8.94 -12.78
C HIS A 154 -8.32 9.10 -11.51
N HIS A 155 -8.59 10.15 -10.73
CA HIS A 155 -8.15 10.21 -9.34
C HIS A 155 -9.40 10.44 -8.48
N ARG A 156 -9.72 9.47 -7.61
CA ARG A 156 -10.93 9.52 -6.78
C ARG A 156 -10.68 8.83 -5.44
N GLN A 157 -11.35 9.28 -4.40
CA GLN A 157 -11.29 8.65 -3.08
C GLN A 157 -12.66 8.62 -2.44
N ALA A 158 -13.00 7.51 -1.78
CA ALA A 158 -14.22 7.39 -1.02
C ALA A 158 -14.08 8.20 0.27
N THR A 159 -15.09 9.03 0.58
CA THR A 159 -15.08 9.85 1.80
C THR A 159 -14.98 9.03 3.08
N HIS A 160 -15.44 7.79 3.04
CA HIS A 160 -15.43 6.85 4.16
C HIS A 160 -15.04 5.46 3.66
N TYR A 161 -14.16 4.77 4.39
CA TYR A 161 -13.75 3.40 4.05
C TYR A 161 -14.58 2.34 4.80
N GLN A 162 -15.49 2.82 5.66
CA GLN A 162 -16.37 1.99 6.46
C GLN A 162 -17.74 2.67 6.58
N LYS A 163 -18.82 1.89 6.44
CA LYS A 163 -20.18 2.27 6.84
C LYS A 163 -20.81 1.10 7.59
N GLY A 164 -20.91 1.23 8.92
CA GLY A 164 -21.33 0.12 9.78
C GLY A 164 -20.41 -1.09 9.64
N ARG A 165 -20.95 -2.19 9.11
CA ARG A 165 -20.25 -3.48 8.92
C ARG A 165 -19.69 -3.67 7.50
N LEU A 166 -19.87 -2.68 6.62
CA LEU A 166 -19.31 -2.67 5.28
C LEU A 166 -17.99 -1.91 5.27
N PHE A 167 -16.99 -2.49 4.63
CA PHE A 167 -15.68 -1.89 4.39
C PHE A 167 -15.40 -1.78 2.89
N LEU A 168 -14.62 -0.80 2.46
CA LEU A 168 -14.13 -0.67 1.08
C LEU A 168 -12.61 -0.74 1.08
N ALA A 169 -12.02 -1.51 0.16
CA ALA A 169 -10.56 -1.64 0.01
C ALA A 169 -10.13 -1.57 -1.46
N GLY A 170 -8.90 -1.08 -1.71
CA GLY A 170 -8.36 -0.93 -3.06
C GLY A 170 -9.19 0.01 -3.92
N ASP A 171 -9.35 -0.30 -5.21
CA ASP A 171 -10.02 0.55 -6.19
C ASP A 171 -11.49 0.87 -5.86
N ALA A 172 -12.14 0.09 -5.00
CA ALA A 172 -13.45 0.41 -4.46
C ALA A 172 -13.42 1.66 -3.56
N ALA A 173 -12.31 1.86 -2.84
CA ALA A 173 -12.07 2.94 -1.89
C ALA A 173 -11.26 4.10 -2.47
N HIS A 174 -10.36 3.86 -3.42
CA HIS A 174 -9.50 4.89 -4.00
C HIS A 174 -8.94 4.50 -5.37
N ILE A 175 -8.91 5.42 -6.32
CA ILE A 175 -8.31 5.23 -7.65
C ILE A 175 -7.28 6.32 -7.85
N HIS A 176 -6.11 5.94 -8.33
CA HIS A 176 -4.96 6.82 -8.47
C HIS A 176 -4.44 6.82 -9.90
N SER A 177 -3.64 7.83 -10.23
CA SER A 177 -2.85 7.79 -11.46
C SER A 177 -1.88 6.60 -11.47
N PRO A 178 -1.78 5.85 -12.59
CA PRO A 178 -0.83 4.75 -12.73
C PRO A 178 0.62 5.23 -12.74
N ALA A 179 0.88 6.53 -12.89
CA ALA A 179 2.21 7.13 -12.90
C ALA A 179 3.08 6.76 -11.68
N GLY A 180 2.48 6.33 -10.56
CA GLY A 180 3.20 5.85 -9.38
C GLY A 180 3.28 4.31 -9.26
N GLY A 181 2.54 3.52 -10.02
CA GLY A 181 2.45 2.06 -9.83
C GLY A 181 1.86 1.63 -8.47
N GLN A 182 1.06 2.49 -7.83
CA GLN A 182 0.70 2.34 -6.41
C GLN A 182 -0.66 1.67 -6.15
N GLY A 183 -1.57 1.61 -7.12
CA GLY A 183 -2.97 1.20 -6.89
C GLY A 183 -3.09 -0.18 -6.22
N MET A 184 -2.57 -1.22 -6.88
CA MET A 184 -2.60 -2.60 -6.35
C MET A 184 -1.86 -2.72 -5.01
N ASN A 185 -0.68 -2.09 -4.87
CA ASN A 185 0.11 -2.13 -3.64
C ASN A 185 -0.66 -1.54 -2.44
N THR A 186 -1.30 -0.39 -2.65
CA THR A 186 -2.09 0.29 -1.63
C THR A 186 -3.33 -0.53 -1.26
N GLY A 187 -4.03 -1.09 -2.26
CA GLY A 187 -5.20 -1.94 -2.04
C GLY A 187 -4.90 -3.25 -1.28
N ILE A 188 -3.77 -3.90 -1.58
CA ILE A 188 -3.32 -5.08 -0.82
C ILE A 188 -3.04 -4.70 0.64
N GLN A 189 -2.37 -3.56 0.87
CA GLN A 189 -2.11 -3.09 2.23
C GLN A 189 -3.39 -2.74 2.99
N ASP A 190 -4.42 -2.25 2.31
CA ASP A 190 -5.73 -2.02 2.95
C ASP A 190 -6.32 -3.33 3.48
N ALA A 191 -6.35 -4.36 2.63
CA ALA A 191 -6.83 -5.68 3.03
C ALA A 191 -5.98 -6.27 4.16
N TYR A 192 -4.65 -6.12 4.09
CA TYR A 192 -3.72 -6.60 5.12
C TYR A 192 -3.94 -5.90 6.47
N ASN A 193 -4.19 -4.59 6.46
CA ASN A 193 -4.51 -3.81 7.65
C ASN A 193 -5.87 -4.20 8.28
N LEU A 194 -6.88 -4.47 7.45
CA LEU A 194 -8.23 -4.81 7.93
C LEU A 194 -8.32 -6.27 8.42
N ALA A 195 -7.67 -7.22 7.75
CA ALA A 195 -7.88 -8.65 7.96
C ALA A 195 -7.63 -9.11 9.40
N TRP A 196 -6.52 -8.69 10.02
CA TRP A 196 -6.20 -9.11 11.40
C TRP A 196 -7.16 -8.50 12.42
N LYS A 197 -7.59 -7.25 12.19
CA LYS A 197 -8.56 -6.54 13.03
C LYS A 197 -9.91 -7.23 13.00
N LEU A 198 -10.36 -7.54 11.79
CA LEU A 198 -11.62 -8.23 11.55
C LEU A 198 -11.60 -9.63 12.14
N ALA A 199 -10.51 -10.38 11.98
CA ALA A 199 -10.36 -11.71 12.55
C ALA A 199 -10.51 -11.70 14.08
N LEU A 200 -9.83 -10.79 14.79
CA LEU A 200 -9.95 -10.68 16.25
C LEU A 200 -11.36 -10.31 16.69
N VAL A 201 -12.00 -9.34 16.01
CA VAL A 201 -13.37 -8.92 16.36
C VAL A 201 -14.39 -10.04 16.07
N MET A 202 -14.25 -10.76 14.95
CA MET A 202 -15.12 -11.88 14.61
C MET A 202 -15.00 -13.04 15.61
N LYS A 203 -13.80 -13.27 16.14
CA LYS A 203 -13.56 -14.27 17.20
C LYS A 203 -13.97 -13.81 18.59
N LYS A 204 -14.43 -12.56 18.74
CA LYS A 204 -14.74 -11.93 20.03
C LYS A 204 -13.51 -11.85 20.97
N GLU A 205 -12.32 -11.83 20.39
CA GLU A 205 -11.04 -11.69 21.10
C GLU A 205 -10.54 -10.23 21.03
N GLY A 206 -10.98 -9.47 20.01
CA GLY A 206 -10.60 -8.08 19.79
C GLY A 206 -11.69 -7.08 20.17
N HIS A 207 -11.26 -5.93 20.68
CA HIS A 207 -12.17 -4.84 21.02
C HIS A 207 -12.86 -4.29 19.74
N PRO A 208 -14.19 -4.06 19.70
CA PRO A 208 -14.90 -3.65 18.47
C PRO A 208 -14.39 -2.35 17.82
N ASN A 209 -13.95 -1.38 18.64
CA ASN A 209 -13.34 -0.14 18.16
C ASN A 209 -12.09 -0.34 17.31
N LEU A 210 -11.47 -1.53 17.34
CA LEU A 210 -10.33 -1.89 16.51
C LEU A 210 -10.64 -1.65 15.02
N LEU A 211 -11.85 -1.99 14.57
CA LEU A 211 -12.27 -1.81 13.17
C LEU A 211 -12.32 -0.35 12.73
N ARG A 212 -12.64 0.60 13.64
CA ARG A 212 -12.69 2.04 13.32
C ARG A 212 -11.32 2.57 12.89
N THR A 213 -10.25 1.95 13.38
CA THR A 213 -8.88 2.38 13.05
C THR A 213 -8.50 2.06 11.60
N TYR A 214 -9.21 1.17 10.92
CA TYR A 214 -8.98 0.91 9.50
C TYR A 214 -9.10 2.18 8.66
N HIS A 215 -10.20 2.92 8.80
CA HIS A 215 -10.37 4.19 8.10
C HIS A 215 -9.34 5.24 8.58
N GLN A 216 -9.14 5.37 9.89
CA GLN A 216 -8.19 6.34 10.48
C GLN A 216 -6.75 6.14 9.98
N GLU A 217 -6.36 4.89 9.69
CA GLU A 217 -5.03 4.55 9.23
C GLU A 217 -4.91 4.59 7.70
N ARG A 218 -5.87 4.02 6.97
CA ARG A 218 -5.74 3.79 5.52
C ARG A 218 -6.22 4.95 4.67
N HIS A 219 -7.24 5.69 5.10
CA HIS A 219 -7.76 6.82 4.32
C HIS A 219 -6.71 7.94 4.17
N PRO A 220 -6.00 8.41 5.22
CA PRO A 220 -4.97 9.43 5.05
C PRO A 220 -3.77 8.97 4.20
N ILE A 221 -3.45 7.67 4.24
CA ILE A 221 -2.37 7.11 3.40
C ILE A 221 -2.76 7.19 1.93
N ALA A 222 -3.96 6.73 1.55
CA ALA A 222 -4.43 6.83 0.18
C ALA A 222 -4.56 8.30 -0.28
N GLU A 223 -5.01 9.20 0.58
CA GLU A 223 -5.07 10.65 0.28
C GLU A 223 -3.68 11.22 -0.04
N ASN A 224 -2.66 10.86 0.76
CA ASN A 224 -1.29 11.28 0.49
C ASN A 224 -0.73 10.69 -0.81
N VAL A 225 -1.01 9.41 -1.10
CA VAL A 225 -0.59 8.77 -2.36
C VAL A 225 -1.30 9.44 -3.55
N LEU A 226 -2.58 9.80 -3.43
CA LEU A 226 -3.29 10.58 -4.45
C LEU A 226 -2.64 11.94 -4.67
N SER A 227 -2.38 12.69 -3.60
CA SER A 227 -1.74 14.01 -3.68
C SER A 227 -0.36 13.97 -4.35
N ILE A 228 0.45 12.93 -4.05
CA ILE A 228 1.77 12.76 -4.66
C ILE A 228 1.63 12.37 -6.13
N THR A 229 0.79 11.38 -6.45
CA THR A 229 0.63 10.88 -7.82
C THR A 229 -0.03 11.92 -8.74
N ASP A 230 -0.95 12.73 -8.24
CA ASP A 230 -1.56 13.85 -8.98
C ASP A 230 -0.51 14.90 -9.38
N ARG A 231 0.28 15.37 -8.42
CA ARG A 231 1.35 16.34 -8.68
C ARG A 231 2.40 15.80 -9.65
N MET A 232 2.77 14.52 -9.49
CA MET A 232 3.73 13.86 -10.38
C MET A 232 3.19 13.76 -11.80
N THR A 233 1.92 13.34 -11.95
CA THR A 233 1.27 13.22 -13.26
C THR A 233 1.20 14.58 -13.95
N LYS A 234 0.69 15.62 -13.27
CA LYS A 234 0.62 16.99 -13.82
C LYS A 234 1.98 17.54 -14.25
N MET A 235 3.02 17.26 -13.48
CA MET A 235 4.40 17.66 -13.82
C MET A 235 4.89 16.93 -15.07
N MET A 236 4.70 15.62 -15.16
CA MET A 236 5.19 14.80 -16.27
C MET A 236 4.42 15.03 -17.57
N THR A 237 3.12 15.32 -17.48
CA THR A 237 2.22 15.48 -18.64
C THR A 237 1.98 16.94 -19.02
N THR A 238 2.74 17.89 -18.46
CA THR A 238 2.57 19.32 -18.77
C THR A 238 2.72 19.58 -20.28
N LYS A 239 1.85 20.44 -20.82
CA LYS A 239 1.86 20.88 -22.22
C LYS A 239 2.55 22.25 -22.41
N VAL A 240 2.91 22.90 -21.31
CA VAL A 240 3.47 24.26 -21.33
C VAL A 240 4.99 24.20 -21.44
N ALA A 241 5.54 24.65 -22.57
CA ALA A 241 6.96 24.55 -22.88
C ALA A 241 7.89 25.13 -21.79
N ALA A 242 7.53 26.28 -21.21
CA ALA A 242 8.29 26.87 -20.10
C ALA A 242 8.35 25.96 -18.86
N PHE A 243 7.24 25.28 -18.52
CA PHE A 243 7.23 24.33 -17.42
C PHE A 243 7.96 23.03 -17.76
N SER A 244 7.90 22.56 -19.02
CA SER A 244 8.70 21.43 -19.48
C SER A 244 10.20 21.72 -19.34
N PHE A 245 10.66 22.90 -19.77
CA PHE A 245 12.05 23.32 -19.61
C PHE A 245 12.50 23.37 -18.14
N LEU A 246 11.69 23.99 -17.27
CA LEU A 246 11.98 24.03 -15.83
C LEU A 246 12.01 22.64 -15.19
N ARG A 247 11.09 21.76 -15.58
CA ARG A 247 11.07 20.35 -15.15
C ARG A 247 12.35 19.63 -15.57
N ASP A 248 12.75 19.75 -16.83
CA ASP A 248 13.91 19.03 -17.37
C ASP A 248 15.21 19.51 -16.73
N ALA A 249 15.35 20.82 -16.51
CA ALA A 249 16.44 21.39 -15.73
C ALA A 249 16.45 20.85 -14.28
N ALA A 250 15.31 20.80 -13.61
CA ALA A 250 15.21 20.27 -12.26
C ALA A 250 15.54 18.76 -12.19
N LEU A 251 15.07 17.96 -13.14
CA LEU A 251 15.37 16.52 -13.22
C LEU A 251 16.86 16.27 -13.46
N SER A 252 17.50 17.06 -14.33
CA SER A 252 18.94 16.99 -14.56
C SER A 252 19.75 17.29 -13.29
N ILE A 253 19.35 18.33 -12.54
CA ILE A 253 19.96 18.66 -11.25
C ILE A 253 19.77 17.51 -10.26
N VAL A 254 18.54 16.99 -10.09
CA VAL A 254 18.26 15.88 -9.16
C VAL A 254 19.07 14.63 -9.52
N GLY A 255 19.16 14.28 -10.81
CA GLY A 255 19.96 13.16 -11.29
C GLY A 255 21.46 13.33 -11.05
N SER A 256 21.95 14.56 -10.92
CA SER A 256 23.36 14.86 -10.63
C SER A 256 23.75 14.69 -9.16
N PHE A 257 22.79 14.43 -8.26
CA PHE A 257 23.03 14.27 -6.83
C PHE A 257 22.63 12.87 -6.32
N ASP A 258 23.61 11.99 -6.14
CA ASP A 258 23.46 10.61 -5.66
C ASP A 258 22.61 10.45 -4.38
N LYS A 259 22.66 11.43 -3.47
CA LYS A 259 21.86 11.37 -2.23
C LYS A 259 20.36 11.57 -2.50
N LEU A 260 20.00 12.40 -3.47
CA LEU A 260 18.61 12.67 -3.84
C LEU A 260 18.01 11.49 -4.62
N THR A 261 18.77 10.93 -5.58
CA THR A 261 18.37 9.74 -6.34
C THR A 261 18.13 8.53 -5.44
N ARG A 262 18.94 8.33 -4.39
CA ARG A 262 18.74 7.23 -3.41
C ARG A 262 17.51 7.39 -2.50
N GLN A 263 16.96 8.60 -2.33
CA GLN A 263 15.79 8.84 -1.47
C GLN A 263 14.45 8.70 -2.20
N LEU A 264 14.42 8.94 -3.51
CA LEU A 264 13.21 8.83 -4.33
C LEU A 264 12.57 7.42 -4.24
N PRO A 265 13.30 6.30 -4.46
CA PRO A 265 12.74 4.95 -4.37
C PRO A 265 12.16 4.63 -2.98
N LYS A 266 12.73 5.20 -1.91
CA LYS A 266 12.23 5.00 -0.54
C LYS A 266 10.84 5.60 -0.36
N LYS A 267 10.55 6.76 -0.94
CA LYS A 267 9.21 7.37 -0.88
C LYS A 267 8.20 6.61 -1.76
N PHE A 268 8.64 6.11 -2.92
CA PHE A 268 7.78 5.33 -3.83
C PHE A 268 7.47 3.91 -3.33
N SER A 269 8.31 3.33 -2.47
CA SER A 269 8.11 1.96 -1.99
C SER A 269 6.96 1.79 -0.99
N GLN A 270 6.39 2.90 -0.48
CA GLN A 270 5.40 2.91 0.61
C GLN A 270 5.87 2.27 1.93
N LEU A 271 7.14 1.86 2.03
CA LEU A 271 7.70 1.20 3.23
C LEU A 271 7.88 2.15 4.42
N TYR A 272 7.84 3.46 4.16
CA TYR A 272 8.09 4.52 5.15
C TYR A 272 6.83 5.33 5.45
N ASN A 273 5.66 4.81 5.11
CA ASN A 273 4.40 5.40 5.51
C ASN A 273 4.27 5.36 7.04
N THR A 274 3.77 6.45 7.61
CA THR A 274 3.45 6.56 9.04
C THR A 274 1.96 6.75 9.18
N TYR A 275 1.29 5.89 9.94
CA TYR A 275 -0.11 6.09 10.28
C TYR A 275 -0.31 7.32 11.17
N ALA A 276 -1.41 8.04 10.91
CA ALA A 276 -1.81 9.15 11.76
C ALA A 276 -2.08 8.68 13.20
N PRO A 277 -1.82 9.51 14.22
CA PRO A 277 -2.05 9.15 15.62
C PRO A 277 -3.48 8.64 15.85
N ASN A 278 -3.59 7.49 16.50
CA ASN A 278 -4.85 6.91 16.89
C ASN A 278 -4.68 6.08 18.17
N ALA A 279 -5.77 5.48 18.69
CA ALA A 279 -5.76 4.78 19.97
C ALA A 279 -4.78 3.59 20.03
N LEU A 280 -4.41 3.00 18.89
CA LEU A 280 -3.51 1.86 18.75
C LEU A 280 -2.05 2.24 18.52
N LEU A 281 -1.72 3.53 18.54
CA LEU A 281 -0.36 4.03 18.39
C LEU A 281 0.02 4.75 19.67
N VAL A 282 0.86 4.12 20.49
CA VAL A 282 1.26 4.63 21.81
C VAL A 282 2.77 4.69 21.89
N GLU A 283 3.31 5.89 22.10
CA GLU A 283 4.75 6.12 22.18
C GLU A 283 5.08 6.83 23.49
N GLU A 284 5.81 6.16 24.37
CA GLU A 284 6.28 6.68 25.66
C GLU A 284 7.81 6.62 25.69
N ILE A 285 8.45 7.63 25.11
CA ILE A 285 9.92 7.76 25.05
C ILE A 285 10.34 9.13 25.57
N ALA A 286 11.42 9.18 26.35
CA ALA A 286 11.91 10.41 26.97
C ALA A 286 12.57 11.38 25.96
N SER A 287 13.12 10.86 24.86
CA SER A 287 13.75 11.63 23.80
C SER A 287 13.73 10.85 22.49
N SER A 288 13.35 11.51 21.39
CA SER A 288 13.28 10.89 20.06
C SER A 288 13.98 11.77 19.04
N LYS A 289 14.81 11.19 18.18
CA LYS A 289 15.37 11.90 17.02
C LYS A 289 14.53 11.61 15.76
N PRO A 290 14.47 12.52 14.78
CA PRO A 290 13.68 12.32 13.56
C PRO A 290 14.05 11.05 12.75
N GLU A 291 15.30 10.61 12.84
CA GLU A 291 15.82 9.42 12.16
C GLU A 291 15.44 8.09 12.84
N HIS A 292 14.96 8.12 14.07
CA HIS A 292 14.54 6.92 14.79
C HIS A 292 13.15 6.50 14.34
N VAL A 293 12.92 5.18 14.35
CA VAL A 293 11.61 4.63 14.06
C VAL A 293 10.57 5.10 15.08
N ARG A 294 9.34 5.30 14.60
CA ARG A 294 8.21 5.79 15.38
C ARG A 294 7.04 4.82 15.34
N VAL A 295 6.13 4.93 16.29
CA VAL A 295 4.83 4.25 16.20
C VAL A 295 4.09 4.62 14.91
N GLY A 296 3.32 3.68 14.36
CA GLY A 296 2.61 3.85 13.10
C GLY A 296 3.48 3.61 11.86
N GLN A 297 4.78 3.38 12.01
CA GLN A 297 5.67 2.98 10.93
C GLN A 297 5.81 1.46 10.85
N ARG A 298 6.17 0.95 9.66
CA ARG A 298 6.58 -0.44 9.50
C ARG A 298 7.84 -0.70 10.31
N ALA A 299 7.82 -1.73 11.15
CA ALA A 299 8.99 -2.16 11.90
C ALA A 299 10.14 -2.54 10.94
N PRO A 300 11.32 -1.89 11.01
CA PRO A 300 12.45 -2.22 10.14
C PRO A 300 12.93 -3.66 10.28
N ASP A 301 13.38 -4.25 9.17
CA ASP A 301 13.98 -5.59 9.19
C ASP A 301 15.47 -5.54 9.50
N HIS A 302 15.93 -6.52 10.27
CA HIS A 302 17.34 -6.74 10.59
C HIS A 302 17.61 -8.23 10.80
N THR A 303 18.82 -8.67 10.53
CA THR A 303 19.28 -10.04 10.83
C THR A 303 19.92 -10.06 12.21
N LEU A 304 19.33 -10.82 13.13
CA LEU A 304 19.78 -10.97 14.51
C LEU A 304 20.09 -12.44 14.80
N LEU A 305 20.73 -12.72 15.94
CA LEU A 305 20.87 -14.09 16.42
C LEU A 305 19.79 -14.45 17.42
N LEU A 306 18.92 -15.39 17.05
CA LEU A 306 17.99 -16.06 17.95
C LEU A 306 18.58 -17.43 18.30
N GLU A 307 18.88 -17.68 19.58
CA GLU A 307 19.45 -18.97 20.03
C GLU A 307 20.69 -19.40 19.22
N GLY A 308 21.52 -18.43 18.83
CA GLY A 308 22.74 -18.67 18.04
C GLY A 308 22.54 -18.79 16.52
N LYS A 309 21.31 -18.71 16.01
CA LYS A 309 20.99 -18.79 14.57
C LYS A 309 20.63 -17.42 14.00
N GLU A 310 21.16 -17.11 12.82
CA GLU A 310 20.77 -15.92 12.08
C GLU A 310 19.29 -15.98 11.69
N THR A 311 18.55 -14.96 12.11
CA THR A 311 17.11 -14.85 11.93
C THR A 311 16.77 -13.41 11.59
N ARG A 312 16.05 -13.20 10.48
CA ARG A 312 15.50 -11.89 10.14
C ARG A 312 14.29 -11.59 11.01
N LEU A 313 14.18 -10.35 11.50
CA LEU A 313 13.00 -9.88 12.25
C LEU A 313 11.70 -10.12 11.47
N TYR A 314 11.71 -9.98 10.14
CA TYR A 314 10.54 -10.25 9.31
C TYR A 314 10.06 -11.70 9.39
N GLU A 315 10.95 -12.67 9.63
CA GLU A 315 10.53 -14.05 9.85
C GLU A 315 9.78 -14.20 11.19
N LEU A 316 10.13 -13.40 12.19
CA LEU A 316 9.46 -13.39 13.49
C LEU A 316 8.09 -12.69 13.44
N PHE A 317 7.93 -11.74 12.52
CA PHE A 317 6.66 -11.03 12.31
C PHE A 317 5.67 -11.82 11.45
N LYS A 318 6.08 -12.91 10.79
CA LYS A 318 5.20 -13.70 9.93
C LYS A 318 4.12 -14.43 10.74
N GLY A 319 2.88 -13.99 10.62
CA GLY A 319 1.71 -14.69 11.13
C GLY A 319 0.67 -13.73 11.71
N PRO A 320 -0.50 -14.26 12.11
CA PRO A 320 -1.58 -13.47 12.70
C PRO A 320 -1.34 -13.22 14.20
N HIS A 321 -0.12 -12.86 14.58
CA HIS A 321 0.29 -12.59 15.96
C HIS A 321 0.97 -11.24 16.07
N PHE A 322 0.88 -10.64 17.25
CA PHE A 322 1.72 -9.53 17.64
C PHE A 322 3.10 -10.05 18.05
N THR A 323 4.15 -9.27 17.82
CA THR A 323 5.51 -9.61 18.24
C THR A 323 6.02 -8.58 19.24
N LEU A 324 6.35 -9.04 20.45
CA LEU A 324 6.98 -8.20 21.47
C LEU A 324 8.50 -8.32 21.36
N LEU A 325 9.15 -7.19 21.06
CA LEU A 325 10.61 -7.05 21.07
C LEU A 325 11.03 -6.34 22.36
N LEU A 326 11.91 -6.98 23.12
CA LEU A 326 12.49 -6.43 24.34
C LEU A 326 13.98 -6.17 24.09
N PHE A 327 14.34 -4.89 23.99
CA PHE A 327 15.73 -4.47 23.83
C PHE A 327 16.33 -4.14 25.18
N SER A 328 17.51 -4.66 25.49
CA SER A 328 18.22 -4.41 26.75
C SER A 328 19.03 -3.11 26.76
N GLY A 329 19.00 -2.33 25.67
CA GLY A 329 19.83 -1.15 25.48
C GLY A 329 21.29 -1.49 25.14
N LYS A 330 22.15 -0.46 25.07
CA LYS A 330 23.58 -0.63 24.75
C LYS A 330 24.40 -1.17 25.92
N LYS A 331 23.89 -1.07 27.14
CA LYS A 331 24.51 -1.56 28.38
C LYS A 331 23.52 -2.51 29.06
N PRO A 332 23.55 -3.79 28.72
CA PRO A 332 22.50 -4.71 29.12
C PRO A 332 22.45 -4.88 30.65
N THR A 333 21.32 -4.56 31.26
CA THR A 333 20.98 -5.07 32.60
C THR A 333 19.66 -5.86 32.51
N PRO A 334 19.65 -7.18 32.80
CA PRO A 334 18.45 -8.00 32.65
C PRO A 334 17.25 -7.54 33.51
N LYS A 335 17.51 -6.93 34.67
CA LYS A 335 16.49 -6.51 35.64
C LYS A 335 15.47 -5.52 35.07
N GLU A 336 15.86 -4.69 34.11
CA GLU A 336 14.99 -3.65 33.55
C GLU A 336 13.97 -4.21 32.55
N LEU A 337 14.19 -5.44 32.05
CA LEU A 337 13.29 -6.15 31.13
C LEU A 337 12.45 -7.25 31.82
N GLU A 338 12.86 -7.69 33.02
CA GLU A 338 12.13 -8.69 33.81
C GLU A 338 10.61 -8.43 33.93
N PRO A 339 10.12 -7.18 34.07
CA PRO A 339 8.68 -6.95 34.21
C PRO A 339 7.84 -7.41 33.02
N LEU A 340 8.42 -7.49 31.82
CA LEU A 340 7.72 -7.95 30.60
C LEU A 340 8.22 -9.30 30.07
N SER A 341 9.37 -9.81 30.53
CA SER A 341 9.93 -11.06 30.00
C SER A 341 9.10 -12.30 30.36
N ALA A 342 8.37 -12.26 31.49
CA ALA A 342 7.43 -13.30 31.90
C ALA A 342 6.02 -13.16 31.29
N PHE A 343 5.77 -12.12 30.49
CA PHE A 343 4.47 -11.86 29.91
C PHE A 343 4.11 -12.90 28.84
N SER A 344 2.89 -13.44 28.94
CA SER A 344 2.33 -14.40 27.99
C SER A 344 0.90 -14.01 27.61
N HIS A 345 0.59 -14.07 26.32
CA HIS A 345 -0.75 -13.83 25.79
C HIS A 345 -0.95 -14.65 24.51
N PRO A 346 -2.14 -15.24 24.26
CA PRO A 346 -2.35 -16.16 23.12
C PRO A 346 -2.04 -15.57 21.74
N HIS A 347 -2.20 -14.25 21.60
CA HIS A 347 -1.95 -13.52 20.35
C HIS A 347 -0.60 -12.80 20.30
N ILE A 348 0.23 -12.88 21.33
CA ILE A 348 1.52 -12.18 21.39
C ILE A 348 2.63 -13.23 21.48
N LYS A 349 3.51 -13.22 20.48
CA LYS A 349 4.77 -13.95 20.54
C LYS A 349 5.85 -13.06 21.13
N SER A 350 6.39 -13.50 22.26
CA SER A 350 7.55 -12.89 22.91
C SER A 350 8.78 -13.72 22.57
N TYR A 351 9.87 -13.06 22.17
CA TYR A 351 11.16 -13.69 21.94
C TYR A 351 12.14 -13.20 23.00
N SER A 352 12.68 -14.11 23.80
CA SER A 352 13.33 -13.78 25.08
C SER A 352 14.72 -13.19 24.92
N VAL A 353 15.51 -13.59 23.90
CA VAL A 353 16.84 -13.01 23.64
C VAL A 353 17.16 -13.03 22.15
N LEU A 354 17.26 -11.84 21.55
CA LEU A 354 17.83 -11.64 20.21
C LEU A 354 19.13 -10.85 20.37
N LEU A 355 20.25 -11.41 19.89
CA LEU A 355 21.55 -10.75 19.94
C LEU A 355 21.81 -9.97 18.64
N ASP A 356 21.97 -8.67 18.79
CA ASP A 356 22.34 -7.71 17.73
C ASP A 356 23.87 -7.55 17.70
N LYS A 357 24.56 -8.51 17.07
CA LYS A 357 26.05 -8.60 17.05
C LYS A 357 26.71 -7.31 16.59
N GLU A 358 26.19 -6.74 15.51
CA GLU A 358 26.48 -5.38 15.07
C GLU A 358 25.23 -4.57 15.40
N PRO A 359 25.29 -3.44 16.13
CA PRO A 359 24.12 -2.76 16.70
C PRO A 359 23.26 -2.03 15.64
N SER A 360 22.96 -2.71 14.54
CA SER A 360 22.21 -2.24 13.37
C SER A 360 20.74 -2.06 13.72
N ALA A 361 20.14 -3.02 14.43
CA ALA A 361 18.78 -2.90 14.92
C ALA A 361 18.70 -1.84 16.02
N HIS A 362 19.61 -1.86 17.01
CA HIS A 362 19.65 -0.82 18.04
C HIS A 362 19.79 0.58 17.44
N THR A 363 20.61 0.74 16.40
CA THR A 363 20.80 2.05 15.75
C THR A 363 19.56 2.50 14.99
N HIS A 364 18.97 1.64 14.16
CA HIS A 364 17.81 2.00 13.33
C HIS A 364 16.54 2.22 14.18
N TYR A 365 16.36 1.41 15.23
CA TYR A 365 15.27 1.60 16.18
C TYR A 365 15.56 2.72 17.20
N GLY A 366 16.76 3.31 17.20
CA GLY A 366 17.12 4.42 18.10
C GLY A 366 17.27 4.03 19.57
N ILE A 367 17.63 2.78 19.84
CA ILE A 367 17.66 2.18 21.17
C ILE A 367 19.02 2.40 21.84
N THR A 368 18.99 3.16 22.94
CA THR A 368 20.15 3.35 23.82
C THR A 368 19.95 2.73 25.20
N GLU A 369 18.72 2.79 25.69
CA GLU A 369 18.28 2.26 26.99
C GLU A 369 17.35 1.06 26.79
N PRO A 370 16.94 0.34 27.85
CA PRO A 370 15.95 -0.71 27.76
C PRO A 370 14.64 -0.18 27.18
N THR A 371 14.11 -0.89 26.18
CA THR A 371 12.92 -0.46 25.43
C THR A 371 12.08 -1.67 25.03
N ALA A 372 10.76 -1.55 25.20
CA ALA A 372 9.80 -2.52 24.71
C ALA A 372 9.11 -1.99 23.45
N ILE A 373 9.05 -2.82 22.41
CA ILE A 373 8.39 -2.49 21.14
C ILE A 373 7.39 -3.60 20.81
N LEU A 374 6.13 -3.23 20.59
CA LEU A 374 5.10 -4.17 20.15
C LEU A 374 4.79 -3.94 18.67
N VAL A 375 5.08 -4.95 17.86
CA VAL A 375 4.78 -5.00 16.43
C VAL A 375 3.45 -5.72 16.23
N ARG A 376 2.54 -5.10 15.47
CA ARG A 376 1.22 -5.63 15.12
C ARG A 376 1.33 -6.76 14.08
N PRO A 377 0.26 -7.57 13.87
CA PRO A 377 0.24 -8.59 12.83
C PRO A 377 0.46 -8.05 11.41
N ASP A 378 0.16 -6.76 11.18
CA ASP A 378 0.44 -6.10 9.90
C ASP A 378 1.88 -5.57 9.77
N GLY A 379 2.75 -5.87 10.73
CA GLY A 379 4.16 -5.46 10.76
C GLY A 379 4.40 -4.01 11.18
N ILE A 380 3.34 -3.30 11.58
CA ILE A 380 3.38 -1.90 12.02
C ILE A 380 3.69 -1.84 13.52
N ILE A 381 4.51 -0.88 13.93
CA ILE A 381 4.78 -0.65 15.35
C ILE A 381 3.57 0.02 15.99
N GLY A 382 2.93 -0.66 16.95
CA GLY A 382 1.80 -0.12 17.70
C GLY A 382 2.22 0.52 19.03
N LEU A 383 3.29 0.03 19.65
CA LEU A 383 3.76 0.49 20.95
C LEU A 383 5.27 0.63 20.98
N ILE A 384 5.78 1.73 21.51
CA ILE A 384 7.18 1.90 21.95
C ILE A 384 7.16 2.46 23.37
N GLN A 385 7.90 1.85 24.29
CA GLN A 385 8.02 2.29 25.69
C GLN A 385 9.47 2.22 26.18
N GLN A 386 9.94 3.32 26.75
CA GLN A 386 11.27 3.45 27.35
C GLN A 386 11.18 4.26 28.66
N PRO A 387 11.41 3.66 29.84
CA PRO A 387 11.66 2.23 30.05
C PRO A 387 10.39 1.38 29.86
N PRO A 388 10.51 0.04 29.75
CA PRO A 388 9.35 -0.85 29.70
C PRO A 388 8.46 -0.72 30.93
N ASN A 389 7.14 -0.60 30.72
CA ASN A 389 6.18 -0.39 31.80
C ASN A 389 4.97 -1.34 31.68
N PRO A 390 4.80 -2.33 32.58
CA PRO A 390 3.68 -3.26 32.52
C PRO A 390 2.29 -2.60 32.57
N LYS A 391 2.14 -1.48 33.29
CA LYS A 391 0.86 -0.78 33.39
C LYS A 391 0.47 -0.18 32.05
N THR A 392 1.38 0.54 31.40
CA THR A 392 1.11 1.10 30.07
C THR A 392 0.93 -0.02 29.04
N PHE A 393 1.73 -1.09 29.12
CA PHE A 393 1.59 -2.25 28.25
C PHE A 393 0.19 -2.88 28.35
N ASN A 394 -0.28 -3.17 29.56
CA ASN A 394 -1.63 -3.71 29.78
C ASN A 394 -2.73 -2.74 29.32
N ASN A 395 -2.57 -1.43 29.56
CA ASN A 395 -3.50 -0.41 29.06
C ASN A 395 -3.57 -0.41 27.53
N TYR A 396 -2.45 -0.61 26.84
CA TYR A 396 -2.43 -0.77 25.39
C TYR A 396 -3.19 -2.03 24.97
N LEU A 397 -2.96 -3.16 25.64
CA LEU A 397 -3.64 -4.42 25.34
C LEU A 397 -5.16 -4.33 25.48
N HIS A 398 -5.66 -3.65 26.51
CA HIS A 398 -7.11 -3.42 26.68
C HIS A 398 -7.76 -2.59 25.56
N LYS A 399 -6.97 -1.88 24.74
CA LYS A 399 -7.48 -1.20 23.53
C LYS A 399 -7.59 -2.14 22.34
N VAL A 400 -6.86 -3.26 22.37
CA VAL A 400 -6.77 -4.23 21.27
C VAL A 400 -7.65 -5.44 21.54
N PHE A 401 -7.58 -5.99 22.75
CA PHE A 401 -8.19 -7.24 23.18
C PHE A 401 -9.29 -7.00 24.22
N ILE A 402 -10.21 -7.97 24.34
CA ILE A 402 -11.28 -8.00 25.36
C ILE A 402 -10.80 -8.68 26.63
#